data_AF-X8JB19-F1
#
_entry.id   AF-X8JB19-F1
#
_cell.length_a   1.000
_cell.length_b   1.000
_cell.length_c   1.000
_cell.angle_alpha   90.00
_cell.angle_beta   90.00
_cell.angle_gamma   90.00
#
_symmetry.space_group_name_H-M   'P 1'
#
loop_
_entity.id
_entity.type
_entity.pdbx_description
1 polymer ?
#
loop_
_entity_poly.entity_id
_entity_poly.type
_entity_poly.pdbx_seq_one_letter_code
_entity_poly.pdbx_strand_id
1 'polypeptide(L)'
;MRVCHQPFFVMFSFRVKGIRAYITYFVLSVYSRIFSVASIKNAATPTLLSSGGFKRSKPLPVEILDLIFLFYIASLLDDPKYATVRDYRTQQKEFMQEVCKVARCSRLFNRILEESLCRIWASSGRRPSSLTRTSESGMGHPPALGVWIITAETEFFPLDFSLAAYKALEIASINYHRGVEWNQSEQRFVRSLCISAYPRSLRQLEILRLHTPEEEVIKLVADCCPGLTELRLVRCSMFNDPKCWYWRTHTANQDHGYMQSSDPATVVAYANRIALLLRGLRQLEAIHIGHYLIGIDAVLRHRTNLAHKRHHPITDNMYHIDGALVFSPAHFLATANQDGGPPIDWRAVRLADRELWAQPCPQCEHEYGSSIQRAEGLAARILAAHFESVKSVSFAGFLSDRRIRPSPWRVGREKCGEDLVVWADGTCYPQSRKMQQMVRQGDWWQPLQMIQ
;
A
#
# COMPACT_ATOMS: atom_id res chain seq x y z
N MET A 1 -54.53 -30.62 9.50
CA MET A 1 -54.73 -29.80 8.27
C MET A 1 -53.53 -28.87 8.09
N ARG A 2 -53.24 -28.40 6.87
CA ARG A 2 -52.18 -27.38 6.63
C ARG A 2 -52.77 -25.99 6.84
N VAL A 3 -52.08 -25.14 7.62
CA VAL A 3 -52.11 -23.69 7.48
C VAL A 3 -50.66 -23.22 7.55
N CYS A 4 -50.20 -22.52 6.52
CA CYS A 4 -48.85 -21.97 6.48
C CYS A 4 -48.86 -20.55 7.06
N HIS A 5 -47.89 -20.20 7.89
CA HIS A 5 -47.34 -18.84 7.90
C HIS A 5 -45.85 -18.89 8.26
N GLN A 6 -45.03 -18.21 7.46
CA GLN A 6 -43.58 -18.10 7.67
C GLN A 6 -43.29 -16.94 8.64
N PRO A 7 -42.28 -17.05 9.52
CA PRO A 7 -41.60 -15.87 10.02
C PRO A 7 -40.82 -15.22 8.87
N PHE A 8 -41.01 -13.92 8.62
CA PHE A 8 -40.33 -13.20 7.54
C PHE A 8 -38.82 -13.12 7.77
N PHE A 9 -38.03 -13.82 6.94
CA PHE A 9 -36.59 -13.60 6.85
C PHE A 9 -36.31 -12.32 6.05
N VAL A 10 -36.05 -11.21 6.76
CA VAL A 10 -35.54 -9.99 6.13
C VAL A 10 -34.04 -10.17 5.85
N MET A 11 -33.72 -10.81 4.72
CA MET A 11 -32.34 -11.00 4.24
C MET A 11 -31.67 -9.67 3.87
N PHE A 12 -30.91 -9.09 4.79
CA PHE A 12 -29.97 -8.02 4.45
C PHE A 12 -28.63 -8.58 3.95
N SER A 13 -28.60 -9.02 2.69
CA SER A 13 -27.36 -9.36 1.97
C SER A 13 -26.28 -8.30 2.16
N PHE A 14 -25.05 -8.71 2.45
CA PHE A 14 -23.95 -7.80 2.73
C PHE A 14 -22.57 -8.40 2.46
N ARG A 15 -21.72 -7.56 1.86
CA ARG A 15 -20.27 -7.57 2.03
C ARG A 15 -19.91 -6.76 3.31
N VAL A 16 -18.77 -7.03 3.93
CA VAL A 16 -18.16 -6.30 5.08
C VAL A 16 -18.97 -6.28 6.41
N LYS A 17 -20.31 -6.21 6.41
CA LYS A 17 -21.12 -6.07 7.64
C LYS A 17 -21.20 -7.31 8.55
N GLY A 18 -20.54 -8.42 8.21
CA GLY A 18 -20.39 -9.55 9.15
C GLY A 18 -19.62 -9.16 10.41
N ILE A 19 -18.53 -8.39 10.24
CA ILE A 19 -17.70 -7.84 11.33
C ILE A 19 -18.53 -6.96 12.29
N ARG A 20 -19.49 -6.21 11.73
CA ARG A 20 -20.45 -5.37 12.47
C ARG A 20 -21.40 -6.16 13.40
N ALA A 21 -21.74 -7.41 13.08
CA ALA A 21 -22.63 -8.22 13.91
C ALA A 21 -21.95 -8.72 15.19
N TYR A 22 -20.64 -9.00 15.13
CA TYR A 22 -19.94 -9.70 16.19
C TYR A 22 -19.40 -8.77 17.30
N ILE A 23 -18.87 -7.59 16.94
CA ILE A 23 -18.60 -6.51 17.91
C ILE A 23 -19.88 -6.16 18.69
N THR A 24 -21.01 -6.12 17.98
CA THR A 24 -22.33 -5.86 18.57
C THR A 24 -22.72 -6.94 19.57
N TYR A 25 -22.60 -8.23 19.24
CA TYR A 25 -22.83 -9.32 20.20
C TYR A 25 -21.87 -9.26 21.40
N PHE A 26 -20.59 -8.95 21.17
CA PHE A 26 -19.60 -8.91 22.24
C PHE A 26 -19.86 -7.77 23.23
N VAL A 27 -20.17 -6.56 22.75
CA VAL A 27 -20.59 -5.45 23.61
C VAL A 27 -21.90 -5.78 24.33
N LEU A 28 -22.85 -6.48 23.69
CA LEU A 28 -24.07 -6.97 24.34
C LEU A 28 -23.79 -8.06 25.41
N SER A 29 -22.71 -8.83 25.29
CA SER A 29 -22.27 -9.78 26.33
C SER A 29 -21.73 -9.03 27.56
N VAL A 30 -20.90 -8.00 27.35
CA VAL A 30 -20.45 -7.08 28.41
C VAL A 30 -21.65 -6.37 29.07
N TYR A 31 -22.65 -5.97 28.26
CA TYR A 31 -23.93 -5.43 28.71
C TYR A 31 -24.69 -6.42 29.63
N SER A 32 -24.76 -7.70 29.25
CA SER A 32 -25.48 -8.73 30.02
C SER A 32 -24.82 -9.04 31.38
N ARG A 33 -23.48 -9.02 31.45
CA ARG A 33 -22.70 -9.31 32.67
C ARG A 33 -22.52 -8.10 33.60
N ILE A 34 -23.10 -6.96 33.25
CA ILE A 34 -23.32 -5.81 34.13
C ILE A 34 -24.68 -5.92 34.89
N PHE A 35 -25.34 -7.10 34.80
CA PHE A 35 -26.47 -7.58 35.63
C PHE A 35 -27.82 -6.83 35.44
N SER A 36 -28.97 -7.51 35.35
CA SER A 36 -29.22 -8.96 35.22
C SER A 36 -30.62 -9.18 34.65
N VAL A 37 -30.83 -10.30 33.94
CA VAL A 37 -32.16 -10.80 33.56
C VAL A 37 -32.27 -12.26 34.03
N ALA A 38 -33.24 -12.54 34.90
CA ALA A 38 -33.55 -13.90 35.33
C ALA A 38 -34.35 -14.66 34.27
N SER A 39 -34.38 -15.99 34.36
CA SER A 39 -34.92 -16.86 33.32
C SER A 39 -36.43 -16.69 33.09
N ILE A 40 -36.83 -16.98 31.85
CA ILE A 40 -38.21 -17.00 31.35
C ILE A 40 -39.09 -17.93 32.18
N LYS A 41 -40.26 -17.44 32.65
CA LYS A 41 -41.52 -18.21 32.73
C LYS A 41 -42.75 -17.33 33.06
N ASN A 42 -43.79 -17.54 32.26
CA ASN A 42 -45.23 -17.36 32.54
C ASN A 42 -45.82 -15.97 32.86
N ALA A 43 -46.64 -15.52 31.90
CA ALA A 43 -48.00 -14.95 32.07
C ALA A 43 -48.25 -13.56 32.71
N ALA A 44 -49.11 -12.81 32.01
CA ALA A 44 -49.89 -11.64 32.43
C ALA A 44 -49.14 -10.35 32.83
N THR A 45 -49.75 -9.21 32.48
CA THR A 45 -49.29 -7.87 32.86
C THR A 45 -50.02 -7.41 34.13
N PRO A 46 -49.31 -7.03 35.20
CA PRO A 46 -49.89 -6.15 36.21
C PRO A 46 -49.06 -4.89 36.50
N THR A 47 -49.76 -3.95 37.14
CA THR A 47 -49.40 -2.59 37.57
C THR A 47 -48.06 -2.43 38.30
N LEU A 48 -47.47 -1.24 38.17
CA LEU A 48 -46.37 -0.71 39.01
C LEU A 48 -46.58 -0.97 40.51
N LEU A 49 -45.62 -1.63 41.17
CA LEU A 49 -45.40 -1.53 42.61
C LEU A 49 -43.94 -1.82 43.03
N SER A 50 -43.61 -1.31 44.22
CA SER A 50 -42.30 -1.05 44.83
C SER A 50 -41.15 -2.08 44.72
N SER A 51 -39.94 -1.52 44.54
CA SER A 51 -38.66 -1.90 45.19
C SER A 51 -38.24 -3.38 45.31
N GLY A 52 -37.38 -3.83 44.39
CA GLY A 52 -36.42 -4.93 44.61
C GLY A 52 -34.99 -4.43 44.46
N GLY A 53 -34.13 -4.65 45.46
CA GLY A 53 -32.79 -4.06 45.50
C GLY A 53 -31.80 -4.71 44.51
N PHE A 54 -31.68 -4.15 43.31
CA PHE A 54 -30.61 -4.51 42.37
C PHE A 54 -29.24 -4.22 43.00
N LYS A 55 -28.53 -5.27 43.42
CA LYS A 55 -27.11 -5.17 43.81
C LYS A 55 -26.35 -4.61 42.60
N ARG A 56 -25.82 -3.39 42.73
CA ARG A 56 -24.98 -2.78 41.68
C ARG A 56 -23.86 -3.75 41.33
N SER A 57 -23.81 -4.14 40.05
CA SER A 57 -22.71 -4.89 39.49
C SER A 57 -21.40 -4.14 39.75
N LYS A 58 -20.36 -4.86 40.16
CA LYS A 58 -19.01 -4.31 40.11
C LYS A 58 -18.62 -4.25 38.63
N PRO A 59 -18.17 -3.10 38.10
CA PRO A 59 -17.63 -3.06 36.75
C PRO A 59 -16.43 -3.99 36.65
N LEU A 60 -16.18 -4.55 35.47
CA LEU A 60 -14.95 -5.29 35.22
C LEU A 60 -13.74 -4.37 35.45
N PRO A 61 -12.64 -4.88 36.06
CA PRO A 61 -11.37 -4.18 36.09
C PRO A 61 -10.94 -3.74 34.68
N VAL A 62 -10.31 -2.58 34.58
CA VAL A 62 -9.94 -1.96 33.30
C VAL A 62 -8.98 -2.87 32.53
N GLU A 63 -8.13 -3.58 33.26
CA GLU A 63 -7.12 -4.53 32.80
C GLU A 63 -7.78 -5.76 32.14
N ILE A 64 -8.92 -6.23 32.67
CA ILE A 64 -9.67 -7.36 32.10
C ILE A 64 -10.41 -6.91 30.83
N LEU A 65 -10.97 -5.69 30.82
CA LEU A 65 -11.57 -5.11 29.61
C LEU A 65 -10.51 -4.90 28.52
N ASP A 66 -9.32 -4.42 28.87
CA ASP A 66 -8.21 -4.18 27.95
C ASP A 66 -7.65 -5.48 27.37
N LEU A 67 -7.42 -6.53 28.16
CA LEU A 67 -7.09 -7.86 27.64
C LEU A 67 -8.18 -8.40 26.67
N ILE A 68 -9.45 -8.13 26.97
CA ILE A 68 -10.59 -8.45 26.12
C ILE A 68 -10.56 -7.71 24.78
N PHE A 69 -10.30 -6.39 24.79
CA PHE A 69 -10.22 -5.60 23.56
C PHE A 69 -8.97 -5.94 22.75
N LEU A 70 -7.83 -6.16 23.40
CA LEU A 70 -6.59 -6.61 22.78
C LEU A 70 -6.80 -7.96 22.05
N PHE A 71 -7.39 -8.96 22.72
CA PHE A 71 -7.72 -10.24 22.10
C PHE A 71 -8.71 -10.09 20.96
N TYR A 72 -9.76 -9.27 21.12
CA TYR A 72 -10.75 -9.09 20.07
C TYR A 72 -10.17 -8.39 18.83
N ILE A 73 -9.36 -7.34 19.04
CA ILE A 73 -8.63 -6.66 17.96
C ILE A 73 -7.67 -7.64 17.30
N ALA A 74 -6.83 -8.37 18.04
CA ALA A 74 -5.94 -9.39 17.48
C ALA A 74 -6.70 -10.43 16.64
N SER A 75 -7.85 -10.93 17.12
CA SER A 75 -8.68 -11.89 16.37
C SER A 75 -9.29 -11.32 15.07
N LEU A 76 -9.41 -9.99 14.95
CA LEU A 76 -9.78 -9.32 13.70
C LEU A 76 -8.58 -9.11 12.77
N LEU A 77 -7.35 -9.30 13.23
CA LEU A 77 -6.10 -9.18 12.46
C LEU A 77 -5.57 -10.54 12.02
N ASP A 78 -5.73 -11.56 12.87
CA ASP A 78 -5.42 -12.98 12.60
C ASP A 78 -6.37 -13.62 11.56
N ASP A 79 -7.48 -12.96 11.22
CA ASP A 79 -8.39 -13.41 10.16
C ASP A 79 -7.68 -13.34 8.79
N PRO A 80 -7.46 -14.46 8.07
CA PRO A 80 -6.58 -14.54 6.89
C PRO A 80 -7.17 -13.88 5.61
N LYS A 81 -7.91 -12.78 5.76
CA LYS A 81 -8.52 -11.98 4.69
C LYS A 81 -7.62 -10.82 4.22
N TYR A 82 -6.52 -10.51 4.93
CA TYR A 82 -5.58 -9.45 4.55
C TYR A 82 -4.53 -9.95 3.57
N ALA A 83 -4.87 -9.96 2.28
CA ALA A 83 -3.96 -10.38 1.23
C ALA A 83 -2.73 -9.44 1.07
N THR A 84 -2.86 -8.15 1.39
CA THR A 84 -1.79 -7.15 1.31
C THR A 84 -1.87 -6.09 2.41
N VAL A 85 -0.77 -5.36 2.63
CA VAL A 85 -0.72 -4.19 3.55
C VAL A 85 -1.74 -3.11 3.17
N ARG A 86 -2.08 -3.03 1.89
CA ARG A 86 -3.04 -2.06 1.35
C ARG A 86 -4.49 -2.43 1.65
N ASP A 87 -4.82 -3.71 1.61
CA ASP A 87 -6.14 -4.20 2.03
C ASP A 87 -6.34 -3.93 3.53
N TYR A 88 -5.28 -4.14 4.32
CA TYR A 88 -5.28 -3.82 5.74
C TYR A 88 -5.57 -2.35 6.03
N ARG A 89 -4.85 -1.42 5.38
CA ARG A 89 -5.08 0.04 5.51
C ARG A 89 -6.49 0.47 5.09
N THR A 90 -7.02 -0.13 4.03
CA THR A 90 -8.38 0.14 3.56
C THR A 90 -9.40 -0.30 4.62
N GLN A 91 -9.25 -1.53 5.13
CA GLN A 91 -10.13 -2.09 6.14
C GLN A 91 -9.98 -1.43 7.51
N GLN A 92 -8.80 -0.95 7.92
CA GLN A 92 -8.67 -0.09 9.11
C GLN A 92 -9.54 1.14 8.97
N LYS A 93 -9.46 1.84 7.84
CA LYS A 93 -10.19 3.10 7.66
C LYS A 93 -11.70 2.90 7.82
N GLU A 94 -12.22 1.77 7.33
CA GLU A 94 -13.63 1.36 7.51
C GLU A 94 -13.93 0.89 8.95
N PHE A 95 -13.10 0.01 9.51
CA PHE A 95 -13.20 -0.48 10.89
C PHE A 95 -13.19 0.67 11.91
N MET A 96 -12.21 1.57 11.83
CA MET A 96 -12.10 2.73 12.70
C MET A 96 -13.25 3.72 12.49
N GLN A 97 -13.79 3.87 11.28
CA GLN A 97 -15.02 4.66 11.09
C GLN A 97 -16.23 4.06 11.80
N GLU A 98 -16.33 2.73 11.88
CA GLU A 98 -17.42 2.05 12.59
C GLU A 98 -17.20 2.02 14.10
N VAL A 99 -16.03 1.61 14.56
CA VAL A 99 -15.73 1.51 16.00
C VAL A 99 -15.63 2.89 16.65
N CYS A 100 -15.18 3.95 15.95
CA CYS A 100 -15.28 5.32 16.47
C CYS A 100 -16.73 5.76 16.73
N LYS A 101 -17.74 5.22 16.03
CA LYS A 101 -19.15 5.54 16.31
C LYS A 101 -19.59 4.93 17.64
N VAL A 102 -19.20 3.68 17.92
CA VAL A 102 -19.47 2.98 19.19
C VAL A 102 -18.65 3.58 20.34
N ALA A 103 -17.37 3.87 20.10
CA ALA A 103 -16.45 4.40 21.12
C ALA A 103 -16.85 5.79 21.62
N ARG A 104 -17.51 6.62 20.80
CA ARG A 104 -18.08 7.92 21.23
C ARG A 104 -19.10 7.77 22.37
N CYS A 105 -19.70 6.60 22.56
CA CYS A 105 -20.63 6.34 23.66
C CYS A 105 -19.94 6.16 25.03
N SER A 106 -18.62 5.96 25.10
CA SER A 106 -17.89 5.84 26.37
C SER A 106 -16.42 6.24 26.25
N ARG A 107 -16.01 7.26 27.02
CA ARG A 107 -14.60 7.70 27.11
C ARG A 107 -13.65 6.57 27.55
N LEU A 108 -14.13 5.66 28.42
CA LEU A 108 -13.34 4.51 28.88
C LEU A 108 -13.16 3.48 27.75
N PHE A 109 -14.23 3.16 27.03
CA PHE A 109 -14.15 2.28 25.85
C PHE A 109 -13.20 2.87 24.79
N ASN A 110 -13.31 4.17 24.53
CA ASN A 110 -12.47 4.85 23.54
C ASN A 110 -10.97 4.79 23.92
N ARG A 111 -10.63 5.07 25.19
CA ARG A 111 -9.26 4.92 25.70
C ARG A 111 -8.75 3.48 25.59
N ILE A 112 -9.49 2.50 26.11
CA ILE A 112 -9.02 1.11 26.14
C ILE A 112 -8.81 0.58 24.70
N LEU A 113 -9.75 0.86 23.80
CA LEU A 113 -9.61 0.52 22.38
C LEU A 113 -8.38 1.19 21.76
N GLU A 114 -8.17 2.48 22.05
CA GLU A 114 -7.03 3.26 21.55
C GLU A 114 -5.68 2.72 22.08
N GLU A 115 -5.61 2.32 23.34
CA GLU A 115 -4.42 1.70 23.95
C GLU A 115 -4.16 0.29 23.38
N SER A 116 -5.18 -0.57 23.32
CA SER A 116 -5.08 -1.89 22.69
C SER A 116 -4.68 -1.81 21.21
N LEU A 117 -5.24 -0.86 20.45
CA LEU A 117 -4.84 -0.59 19.07
C LEU A 117 -3.38 -0.13 18.98
N CYS A 118 -2.95 0.83 19.80
CA CYS A 118 -1.58 1.35 19.79
C CYS A 118 -0.52 0.30 20.17
N ARG A 119 -0.89 -0.75 20.92
CA ARG A 119 0.01 -1.86 21.25
C ARG A 119 0.27 -2.79 20.08
N ILE A 120 -0.76 -3.09 19.26
CA ILE A 120 -0.62 -3.95 18.08
C ILE A 120 -0.17 -3.14 16.85
N TRP A 121 -0.59 -1.88 16.76
CA TRP A 121 -0.35 -0.99 15.62
C TRP A 121 0.20 0.38 16.04
N ALA A 122 1.47 0.64 15.72
CA ALA A 122 2.06 1.97 15.81
C ALA A 122 1.89 2.77 14.49
N SER A 123 1.42 4.01 14.61
CA SER A 123 1.45 5.00 13.53
C SER A 123 2.33 6.18 13.95
N SER A 124 3.15 6.71 13.03
CA SER A 124 4.21 7.69 13.39
C SER A 124 3.66 8.94 14.11
N GLY A 125 2.53 9.48 13.65
CA GLY A 125 1.84 10.62 14.27
C GLY A 125 1.19 10.35 15.62
N ARG A 126 1.12 9.09 16.04
CA ARG A 126 0.73 8.69 17.40
C ARG A 126 1.95 8.10 18.08
N ARG A 127 2.88 9.00 18.43
CA ARG A 127 4.14 8.73 19.16
C ARG A 127 4.06 7.43 19.98
N PRO A 128 4.83 6.38 19.62
CA PRO A 128 5.08 5.25 20.53
C PRO A 128 5.66 5.71 21.87
N SER A 129 6.30 6.88 21.89
CA SER A 129 6.80 7.62 23.06
C SER A 129 5.74 8.40 23.86
N SER A 130 4.44 8.11 23.69
CA SER A 130 3.42 8.53 24.66
C SER A 130 3.48 7.72 25.96
N LEU A 131 3.96 6.46 25.90
CA LEU A 131 4.27 5.65 27.09
C LEU A 131 5.53 6.12 27.84
N THR A 132 6.37 6.99 27.26
CA THR A 132 7.63 7.46 27.87
C THR A 132 7.49 8.84 28.52
N ARG A 133 6.33 9.18 29.10
CA ARG A 133 6.15 10.46 29.84
C ARG A 133 5.32 10.40 31.11
N THR A 134 5.48 9.34 31.90
CA THR A 134 5.15 9.30 33.34
C THR A 134 6.36 8.79 34.13
N SER A 135 7.36 9.64 34.29
CA SER A 135 8.42 9.43 35.27
C SER A 135 7.91 9.79 36.66
N GLU A 136 7.50 8.81 37.47
CA GLU A 136 7.57 8.79 38.96
C GLU A 136 6.87 7.54 39.56
N SER A 137 7.40 6.35 39.25
CA SER A 137 7.38 5.17 40.14
C SER A 137 8.18 4.02 39.51
N GLY A 138 8.98 3.32 40.32
CA GLY A 138 9.93 2.33 39.83
C GLY A 138 9.32 0.94 39.62
N MET A 139 8.73 0.69 38.45
CA MET A 139 8.51 -0.66 37.91
C MET A 139 8.80 -0.65 36.40
N GLY A 140 9.78 -1.45 35.96
CA GLY A 140 10.21 -1.48 34.56
C GLY A 140 9.20 -2.23 33.68
N HIS A 141 8.46 -1.51 32.84
CA HIS A 141 7.55 -2.13 31.88
C HIS A 141 8.31 -2.80 30.71
N PRO A 142 7.80 -3.92 30.15
CA PRO A 142 8.47 -4.65 29.06
C PRO A 142 8.54 -3.86 27.72
N PRO A 143 9.37 -4.29 26.76
CA PRO A 143 9.66 -3.51 25.55
C PRO A 143 8.51 -3.51 24.52
N ALA A 144 8.71 -2.80 23.40
CA ALA A 144 7.81 -2.70 22.24
C ALA A 144 7.66 -4.01 21.41
N LEU A 145 7.59 -5.15 22.10
CA LEU A 145 7.48 -6.50 21.52
C LEU A 145 6.09 -6.83 20.98
N GLY A 146 5.06 -6.07 21.35
CA GLY A 146 3.67 -6.34 20.95
C GLY A 146 3.23 -5.73 19.61
N VAL A 147 4.04 -4.86 19.00
CA VAL A 147 3.67 -4.17 17.76
C VAL A 147 3.84 -5.12 16.58
N TRP A 148 2.71 -5.53 16.00
CA TRP A 148 2.67 -6.39 14.81
C TRP A 148 2.65 -5.58 13.52
N ILE A 149 2.14 -4.34 13.57
CA ILE A 149 1.89 -3.53 12.38
C ILE A 149 2.38 -2.08 12.54
N ILE A 150 3.05 -1.56 11.52
CA ILE A 150 3.47 -0.15 11.44
C ILE A 150 2.95 0.49 10.16
N THR A 151 2.34 1.68 10.27
CA THR A 151 2.04 2.52 9.11
C THR A 151 2.43 3.98 9.30
N ALA A 152 3.30 4.44 8.41
CA ALA A 152 3.85 5.78 8.39
C ALA A 152 3.61 6.41 7.00
N GLU A 153 2.35 6.73 6.67
CA GLU A 153 1.97 7.29 5.34
C GLU A 153 2.26 8.78 5.20
N THR A 154 1.85 9.57 6.19
CA THR A 154 1.91 11.05 6.18
C THR A 154 3.13 11.60 6.89
N GLU A 155 3.69 10.82 7.81
CA GLU A 155 4.82 11.20 8.67
C GLU A 155 5.94 10.19 8.52
N PHE A 156 7.17 10.71 8.59
CA PHE A 156 8.41 9.98 8.33
C PHE A 156 9.04 9.53 9.64
N PHE A 157 9.80 8.44 9.58
CA PHE A 157 10.76 8.14 10.65
C PHE A 157 11.93 9.15 10.63
N PRO A 158 12.70 9.25 11.73
CA PRO A 158 14.06 9.78 11.67
C PRO A 158 14.88 9.04 10.59
N LEU A 159 15.94 9.68 10.10
CA LEU A 159 16.91 8.99 9.25
C LEU A 159 17.61 7.90 10.07
N ASP A 160 18.04 6.84 9.38
CA ASP A 160 18.70 5.65 9.93
C ASP A 160 17.94 4.96 11.07
N PHE A 161 16.61 5.09 11.11
CA PHE A 161 15.79 4.51 12.19
C PHE A 161 15.76 2.97 12.13
N SER A 162 16.01 2.30 13.26
CA SER A 162 16.03 0.84 13.31
C SER A 162 14.69 0.26 13.74
N LEU A 163 14.07 -0.54 12.87
CA LEU A 163 12.86 -1.31 13.18
C LEU A 163 13.15 -2.65 13.87
N ALA A 164 14.41 -3.05 13.99
CA ALA A 164 14.81 -4.33 14.57
C ALA A 164 14.38 -4.53 16.05
N ALA A 165 14.04 -3.44 16.76
CA ALA A 165 13.50 -3.49 18.13
C ALA A 165 12.07 -4.08 18.20
N TYR A 166 11.26 -3.95 17.14
CA TYR A 166 9.88 -4.42 17.10
C TYR A 166 9.82 -5.91 16.72
N LYS A 167 10.17 -6.79 17.66
CA LYS A 167 10.44 -8.22 17.39
C LYS A 167 9.24 -9.06 16.89
N ALA A 168 8.02 -8.54 16.95
CA ALA A 168 6.81 -9.18 16.41
C ALA A 168 6.22 -8.43 15.21
N LEU A 169 6.92 -7.43 14.66
CA LEU A 169 6.45 -6.65 13.51
C LEU A 169 6.41 -7.55 12.26
N GLU A 170 5.21 -7.91 11.81
CA GLU A 170 5.00 -8.71 10.60
C GLU A 170 4.63 -7.85 9.40
N ILE A 171 4.01 -6.69 9.61
CA ILE A 171 3.55 -5.80 8.55
C ILE A 171 4.11 -4.39 8.75
N ALA A 172 4.79 -3.83 7.75
CA ALA A 172 5.21 -2.43 7.77
C ALA A 172 4.85 -1.74 6.45
N SER A 173 4.40 -0.50 6.52
CA SER A 173 4.36 0.36 5.34
C SER A 173 4.73 1.81 5.63
N ILE A 174 5.77 2.29 4.94
CA ILE A 174 6.65 3.36 5.40
C ILE A 174 6.88 4.39 4.28
N ASN A 175 6.70 5.67 4.58
CA ASN A 175 7.03 6.75 3.66
C ASN A 175 8.53 7.08 3.69
N TYR A 176 9.17 6.88 2.54
CA TYR A 176 10.60 7.01 2.27
C TYR A 176 10.98 8.33 1.59
N HIS A 177 10.06 9.29 1.47
CA HIS A 177 10.31 10.56 0.77
C HIS A 177 11.52 11.33 1.33
N ARG A 178 11.75 11.28 2.66
CA ARG A 178 12.92 11.88 3.32
C ARG A 178 14.25 11.17 3.05
N GLY A 179 14.24 10.06 2.30
CA GLY A 179 15.48 9.42 1.85
C GLY A 179 16.23 10.23 0.80
N VAL A 180 15.60 11.26 0.24
CA VAL A 180 16.25 12.25 -0.63
C VAL A 180 15.76 13.65 -0.29
N GLU A 181 16.62 14.49 0.30
CA GLU A 181 16.28 15.86 0.74
C GLU A 181 17.09 16.91 -0.04
N TRP A 182 16.52 18.11 -0.20
CA TRP A 182 17.18 19.23 -0.87
C TRP A 182 18.10 19.97 0.10
N ASN A 183 19.40 20.00 -0.18
CA ASN A 183 20.35 20.83 0.55
C ASN A 183 20.50 22.20 -0.13
N GLN A 184 19.93 23.23 0.48
CA GLN A 184 20.00 24.61 -0.01
C GLN A 184 21.44 25.14 -0.10
N SER A 185 22.30 24.80 0.86
CA SER A 185 23.69 25.30 0.91
C SER A 185 24.57 24.69 -0.18
N GLU A 186 24.30 23.44 -0.57
CA GLU A 186 25.04 22.72 -1.61
C GLU A 186 24.35 22.73 -2.98
N GLN A 187 23.14 23.31 -3.08
CA GLN A 187 22.28 23.31 -4.28
C GLN A 187 22.13 21.91 -4.93
N ARG A 188 22.01 20.86 -4.10
CA ARG A 188 21.87 19.47 -4.56
C ARG A 188 20.93 18.64 -3.69
N PHE A 189 20.50 17.50 -4.22
CA PHE A 189 19.82 16.48 -3.43
C PHE A 189 20.81 15.59 -2.70
N VAL A 190 20.66 15.49 -1.38
CA VAL A 190 21.41 14.58 -0.51
C VAL A 190 20.59 13.32 -0.31
N ARG A 191 21.22 12.15 -0.39
CA ARG A 191 20.59 10.85 -0.15
C ARG A 191 20.91 10.35 1.25
N SER A 192 19.90 9.82 1.92
CA SER A 192 19.97 9.28 3.28
C SER A 192 19.11 8.02 3.38
N LEU A 193 19.48 7.08 4.24
CA LEU A 193 18.69 5.88 4.47
C LEU A 193 17.57 6.17 5.48
N CYS A 194 16.31 5.81 5.18
CA CYS A 194 15.21 6.03 6.13
C CYS A 194 15.15 4.99 7.25
N ILE A 195 15.49 3.73 6.95
CA ILE A 195 15.45 2.61 7.91
C ILE A 195 16.79 1.89 7.85
N SER A 196 17.50 1.76 8.98
CA SER A 196 18.83 1.14 9.04
C SER A 196 18.80 -0.38 9.21
N ALA A 197 17.71 -0.94 9.77
CA ALA A 197 17.51 -2.38 9.92
C ALA A 197 16.03 -2.74 10.11
N TYR A 198 15.65 -3.96 9.71
CA TYR A 198 14.31 -4.52 9.89
C TYR A 198 14.34 -5.77 10.81
N PRO A 199 13.21 -6.13 11.46
CA PRO A 199 13.13 -7.35 12.28
C PRO A 199 12.83 -8.59 11.42
N ARG A 200 13.36 -9.76 11.81
CA ARG A 200 13.16 -11.05 11.12
C ARG A 200 11.70 -11.56 11.12
N SER A 201 10.83 -10.96 11.94
CA SER A 201 9.39 -11.20 11.95
C SER A 201 8.67 -10.68 10.70
N LEU A 202 9.26 -9.74 9.97
CA LEU A 202 8.58 -9.05 8.87
C LEU A 202 8.19 -10.03 7.74
N ARG A 203 6.93 -9.91 7.28
CA ARG A 203 6.30 -10.69 6.21
C ARG A 203 5.84 -9.80 5.05
N GLN A 204 5.23 -8.66 5.35
CA GLN A 204 4.75 -7.72 4.33
C GLN A 204 5.40 -6.35 4.51
N LEU A 205 6.01 -5.82 3.46
CA LEU A 205 6.66 -4.51 3.46
C LEU A 205 6.21 -3.66 2.27
N GLU A 206 5.73 -2.46 2.55
CA GLU A 206 5.47 -1.44 1.53
C GLU A 206 6.27 -0.17 1.78
N ILE A 207 6.89 0.33 0.72
CA ILE A 207 7.77 1.48 0.72
C ILE A 207 7.09 2.54 -0.14
N LEU A 208 6.75 3.68 0.44
CA LEU A 208 5.99 4.74 -0.23
C LEU A 208 6.88 5.92 -0.60
N ARG A 209 6.59 6.55 -1.73
CA ARG A 209 7.29 7.73 -2.27
C ARG A 209 8.81 7.52 -2.37
N LEU A 210 9.23 6.31 -2.74
CA LEU A 210 10.66 5.98 -2.89
C LEU A 210 11.31 6.83 -3.99
N HIS A 211 12.39 7.53 -3.63
CA HIS A 211 13.27 8.28 -4.55
C HIS A 211 14.62 7.60 -4.76
N THR A 212 15.17 6.96 -3.72
CA THR A 212 16.45 6.23 -3.80
C THR A 212 16.37 5.03 -4.76
N PRO A 213 17.52 4.45 -5.17
CA PRO A 213 17.58 3.21 -5.93
C PRO A 213 16.87 2.06 -5.21
N GLU A 214 16.15 1.22 -5.95
CA GLU A 214 15.45 0.06 -5.39
C GLU A 214 16.44 -0.99 -4.86
N GLU A 215 17.63 -1.05 -5.45
CA GLU A 215 18.79 -1.87 -5.08
C GLU A 215 19.16 -1.75 -3.59
N GLU A 216 19.15 -0.54 -3.04
CA GLU A 216 19.55 -0.25 -1.66
C GLU A 216 18.54 -0.85 -0.67
N VAL A 217 17.25 -0.67 -0.97
CA VAL A 217 16.15 -1.19 -0.15
C VAL A 217 16.05 -2.71 -0.27
N ILE A 218 16.12 -3.28 -1.48
CA ILE A 218 16.02 -4.72 -1.71
C ILE A 218 17.14 -5.48 -0.98
N LYS A 219 18.39 -4.98 -1.01
CA LYS A 219 19.51 -5.58 -0.28
C LYS A 219 19.25 -5.63 1.22
N LEU A 220 18.96 -4.47 1.84
CA LEU A 220 18.70 -4.39 3.28
C LEU A 220 17.56 -5.30 3.72
N VAL A 221 16.50 -5.39 2.92
CA VAL A 221 15.34 -6.24 3.19
C VAL A 221 15.67 -7.73 3.00
N ALA A 222 16.49 -8.09 2.01
CA ALA A 222 16.97 -9.46 1.84
C ALA A 222 17.87 -9.93 3.00
N ASP A 223 18.73 -9.05 3.51
CA ASP A 223 19.63 -9.35 4.63
C ASP A 223 18.88 -9.44 5.97
N CYS A 224 17.85 -8.61 6.18
CA CYS A 224 17.08 -8.59 7.42
C CYS A 224 15.90 -9.59 7.47
N CYS A 225 15.22 -9.80 6.34
CA CYS A 225 13.87 -10.38 6.29
C CYS A 225 13.77 -11.59 5.32
N PRO A 226 14.48 -12.71 5.58
CA PRO A 226 14.48 -13.87 4.69
C PRO A 226 13.12 -14.58 4.55
N GLY A 227 12.16 -14.27 5.44
CA GLY A 227 10.78 -14.77 5.40
C GLY A 227 9.75 -13.77 4.85
N LEU A 228 10.18 -12.75 4.11
CA LEU A 228 9.25 -11.79 3.50
C LEU A 228 8.41 -12.44 2.38
N THR A 229 7.10 -12.23 2.41
CA THR A 229 6.11 -12.77 1.45
C THR A 229 5.48 -11.69 0.56
N GLU A 230 5.39 -10.42 0.98
CA GLU A 230 5.05 -9.28 0.11
C GLU A 230 6.12 -8.18 0.18
N LEU A 231 6.59 -7.72 -0.99
CA LEU A 231 7.38 -6.49 -1.14
C LEU A 231 6.69 -5.52 -2.11
N ARG A 232 6.43 -4.28 -1.67
CA ARG A 232 5.83 -3.23 -2.49
C ARG A 232 6.73 -1.99 -2.54
N LEU A 233 7.34 -1.70 -3.68
CA LEU A 233 8.19 -0.52 -3.89
C LEU A 233 7.41 0.57 -4.61
N VAL A 234 6.57 1.31 -3.89
CA VAL A 234 5.78 2.42 -4.47
C VAL A 234 6.66 3.66 -4.57
N ARG A 235 7.27 3.85 -5.75
CA ARG A 235 8.07 5.05 -6.04
C ARG A 235 7.29 6.35 -5.92
N CYS A 236 8.02 7.43 -5.61
CA CYS A 236 7.52 8.77 -5.91
C CYS A 236 7.47 8.93 -7.43
N SER A 237 6.46 9.60 -7.96
CA SER A 237 6.33 9.89 -9.38
C SER A 237 5.64 11.24 -9.62
N MET A 238 5.79 11.76 -10.83
CA MET A 238 5.07 12.96 -11.29
C MET A 238 3.54 12.89 -11.09
N PHE A 239 2.98 11.68 -11.02
CA PHE A 239 1.54 11.46 -10.96
C PHE A 239 1.00 11.34 -9.52
N ASN A 240 1.81 10.85 -8.58
CA ASN A 240 1.41 10.70 -7.18
C ASN A 240 1.77 11.90 -6.31
N ASP A 241 2.88 12.59 -6.59
CA ASP A 241 3.32 13.80 -5.87
C ASP A 241 3.98 14.83 -6.81
N PRO A 242 3.20 15.51 -7.68
CA PRO A 242 3.72 16.53 -8.62
C PRO A 242 4.32 17.77 -7.93
N LYS A 243 4.11 17.94 -6.62
CA LYS A 243 4.67 19.08 -5.85
C LYS A 243 6.06 18.78 -5.26
N CYS A 244 6.48 17.52 -5.26
CA CYS A 244 7.80 17.12 -4.78
C CYS A 244 8.93 17.89 -5.48
N TRP A 245 9.82 18.49 -4.68
CA TRP A 245 10.98 19.24 -5.16
C TRP A 245 11.96 18.43 -6.03
N TYR A 246 12.03 17.11 -5.87
CA TYR A 246 12.86 16.23 -6.72
C TYR A 246 12.51 16.40 -8.21
N TRP A 247 11.21 16.52 -8.54
CA TRP A 247 10.72 16.78 -9.90
C TRP A 247 10.96 18.22 -10.40
N ARG A 248 11.68 19.05 -9.65
CA ARG A 248 12.12 20.37 -10.15
C ARG A 248 13.42 20.32 -10.91
N THR A 249 14.32 19.40 -10.58
CA THR A 249 15.65 19.25 -11.18
C THR A 249 15.78 18.00 -12.05
N HIS A 250 14.97 16.97 -11.78
CA HIS A 250 14.96 15.71 -12.54
C HIS A 250 13.95 15.84 -13.69
N THR A 251 14.38 16.49 -14.75
CA THR A 251 13.53 17.00 -15.83
C THR A 251 14.06 16.73 -17.24
N ALA A 252 15.21 16.06 -17.38
CA ALA A 252 15.64 15.45 -18.63
C ALA A 252 15.05 14.04 -18.78
N ASN A 253 14.91 13.56 -20.02
CA ASN A 253 14.31 12.24 -20.31
C ASN A 253 15.00 11.06 -19.58
N GLN A 254 16.27 11.21 -19.20
CA GLN A 254 17.07 10.19 -18.50
C GLN A 254 16.85 10.17 -16.97
N ASP A 255 16.34 11.26 -16.38
CA ASP A 255 16.19 11.39 -14.92
C ASP A 255 14.97 10.64 -14.37
N HIS A 256 14.04 10.29 -15.27
CA HIS A 256 12.80 9.60 -14.94
C HIS A 256 13.01 8.08 -14.84
N GLY A 257 13.93 7.63 -13.98
CA GLY A 257 14.29 6.21 -13.82
C GLY A 257 13.13 5.26 -13.46
N TYR A 258 11.94 5.79 -13.14
CA TYR A 258 10.71 5.05 -12.94
C TYR A 258 9.87 4.82 -14.22
N MET A 259 10.30 5.37 -15.36
CA MET A 259 9.78 5.12 -16.70
C MET A 259 10.77 4.23 -17.44
N GLN A 260 10.40 3.00 -17.73
CA GLN A 260 11.24 2.02 -18.43
C GLN A 260 10.71 1.79 -19.85
N SER A 261 11.60 1.57 -20.82
CA SER A 261 11.14 1.33 -22.20
C SER A 261 10.24 0.09 -22.29
N SER A 262 9.21 0.14 -23.15
CA SER A 262 8.38 -1.00 -23.51
C SER A 262 9.02 -1.92 -24.56
N ASP A 263 10.25 -1.61 -24.99
CA ASP A 263 11.05 -2.43 -25.90
C ASP A 263 11.36 -3.83 -25.29
N PRO A 264 11.13 -4.94 -26.01
CA PRO A 264 11.34 -6.29 -25.47
C PRO A 264 12.74 -6.57 -24.93
N ALA A 265 13.81 -6.12 -25.59
CA ALA A 265 15.19 -6.37 -25.13
C ALA A 265 15.48 -5.60 -23.83
N THR A 266 15.05 -4.34 -23.77
CA THR A 266 15.13 -3.50 -22.57
C THR A 266 14.34 -4.11 -21.40
N VAL A 267 13.13 -4.62 -21.67
CA VAL A 267 12.28 -5.29 -20.69
C VAL A 267 12.91 -6.59 -20.18
N VAL A 268 13.51 -7.42 -21.04
CA VAL A 268 14.24 -8.64 -20.64
C VAL A 268 15.39 -8.29 -19.70
N ALA A 269 16.24 -7.34 -20.10
CA ALA A 269 17.38 -6.93 -19.30
C ALA A 269 16.97 -6.30 -17.96
N TYR A 270 15.91 -5.50 -17.95
CA TYR A 270 15.32 -4.90 -16.74
C TYR A 270 14.78 -5.97 -15.78
N ALA A 271 13.92 -6.88 -16.26
CA ALA A 271 13.29 -7.89 -15.42
C ALA A 271 14.32 -8.87 -14.82
N ASN A 272 15.37 -9.23 -15.58
CA ASN A 272 16.47 -10.04 -15.05
C ASN A 272 17.30 -9.29 -13.99
N ARG A 273 17.60 -7.99 -14.17
CA ARG A 273 18.28 -7.21 -13.11
C ARG A 273 17.48 -7.18 -11.81
N ILE A 274 16.17 -6.91 -11.88
CA ILE A 274 15.30 -6.91 -10.70
C ILE A 274 15.25 -8.29 -10.04
N ALA A 275 15.14 -9.38 -10.81
CA ALA A 275 15.17 -10.73 -10.27
C ALA A 275 16.48 -11.07 -9.54
N LEU A 276 17.64 -10.65 -10.08
CA LEU A 276 18.93 -10.90 -9.45
C LEU A 276 19.13 -10.13 -8.14
N LEU A 277 18.48 -8.98 -7.96
CA LEU A 277 18.43 -8.27 -6.67
C LEU A 277 17.55 -9.03 -5.66
N LEU A 278 16.39 -9.53 -6.10
CA LEU A 278 15.40 -10.21 -5.27
C LEU A 278 15.81 -11.63 -4.83
N ARG A 279 16.91 -12.20 -5.37
CA ARG A 279 17.32 -13.61 -5.16
C ARG A 279 17.50 -14.06 -3.70
N GLY A 280 17.62 -13.13 -2.76
CA GLY A 280 17.64 -13.43 -1.32
C GLY A 280 16.26 -13.69 -0.70
N LEU A 281 15.20 -13.11 -1.28
CA LEU A 281 13.83 -13.16 -0.77
C LEU A 281 13.10 -14.44 -1.24
N ARG A 282 13.60 -15.59 -0.79
CA ARG A 282 13.15 -16.92 -1.26
C ARG A 282 11.66 -17.21 -0.99
N GLN A 283 11.05 -16.56 -0.01
CA GLN A 283 9.63 -16.73 0.35
C GLN A 283 8.69 -15.68 -0.29
N LEU A 284 9.20 -14.83 -1.18
CA LEU A 284 8.42 -13.75 -1.80
C LEU A 284 7.30 -14.30 -2.68
N GLU A 285 6.04 -14.06 -2.30
CA GLU A 285 4.86 -14.51 -3.05
C GLU A 285 4.23 -13.40 -3.90
N ALA A 286 4.34 -12.15 -3.44
CA ALA A 286 3.78 -10.98 -4.09
C ALA A 286 4.82 -9.86 -4.21
N ILE A 287 4.96 -9.29 -5.41
CA ILE A 287 5.77 -8.10 -5.62
C ILE A 287 4.99 -6.98 -6.33
N HIS A 288 5.22 -5.75 -5.87
CA HIS A 288 4.87 -4.53 -6.60
C HIS A 288 6.13 -3.70 -6.84
N ILE A 289 6.39 -3.35 -8.11
CA ILE A 289 7.52 -2.53 -8.53
C ILE A 289 6.98 -1.18 -9.03
N GLY A 290 7.56 -0.07 -8.57
CA GLY A 290 7.05 1.29 -8.78
C GLY A 290 7.34 1.88 -10.15
N HIS A 291 7.59 1.03 -11.14
CA HIS A 291 8.01 1.42 -12.48
C HIS A 291 6.88 1.22 -13.49
N TYR A 292 6.74 2.17 -14.40
CA TYR A 292 5.89 2.08 -15.58
C TYR A 292 6.73 1.47 -16.71
N LEU A 293 6.22 0.44 -17.38
CA LEU A 293 6.90 -0.14 -18.57
C LEU A 293 6.46 0.58 -19.85
N ILE A 294 6.62 1.91 -19.84
CA ILE A 294 6.55 2.80 -21.00
C ILE A 294 7.54 3.95 -20.82
N GLY A 295 8.20 4.36 -21.90
CA GLY A 295 9.16 5.46 -21.88
C GLY A 295 8.49 6.83 -21.67
N ILE A 296 9.27 7.80 -21.20
CA ILE A 296 8.82 9.18 -20.97
C ILE A 296 8.21 9.84 -22.22
N ASP A 297 8.58 9.41 -23.42
CA ASP A 297 8.02 9.91 -24.68
C ASP A 297 6.50 9.74 -24.80
N ALA A 298 5.88 8.84 -24.03
CA ALA A 298 4.42 8.75 -23.92
C ALA A 298 3.82 9.95 -23.15
N VAL A 299 4.50 10.45 -22.12
CA VAL A 299 4.14 11.69 -21.40
C VAL A 299 4.38 12.91 -22.28
N LEU A 300 5.50 12.93 -23.03
CA LEU A 300 5.77 14.01 -23.99
C LEU A 300 4.70 14.06 -25.09
N ARG A 301 4.47 12.93 -25.79
CA ARG A 301 3.49 12.85 -26.88
C ARG A 301 2.08 13.19 -26.43
N HIS A 302 1.65 12.72 -25.26
CA HIS A 302 0.35 13.07 -24.69
C HIS A 302 0.15 14.60 -24.58
N ARG A 303 1.22 15.35 -24.30
CA ARG A 303 1.11 16.77 -23.92
C ARG A 303 1.53 17.76 -24.98
N THR A 304 2.43 17.39 -25.89
CA THR A 304 2.86 18.24 -27.02
C THR A 304 2.12 17.96 -28.32
N ASN A 305 1.66 16.72 -28.56
CA ASN A 305 1.09 16.35 -29.85
C ASN A 305 -0.35 16.84 -30.02
N LEU A 306 -0.55 17.86 -30.88
CA LEU A 306 -1.86 18.47 -31.12
C LEU A 306 -2.94 17.52 -31.66
N ALA A 307 -2.59 16.35 -32.23
CA ALA A 307 -3.57 15.34 -32.60
C ALA A 307 -3.99 14.50 -31.39
N HIS A 308 -3.04 14.06 -30.55
CA HIS A 308 -3.32 13.34 -29.31
C HIS A 308 -4.19 14.17 -28.35
N LYS A 309 -3.90 15.46 -28.22
CA LYS A 309 -4.62 16.41 -27.35
C LYS A 309 -6.11 16.55 -27.66
N ARG A 310 -6.55 16.25 -28.89
CA ARG A 310 -7.97 16.27 -29.29
C ARG A 310 -8.82 15.21 -28.59
N HIS A 311 -8.18 14.17 -28.07
CA HIS A 311 -8.84 13.02 -27.42
C HIS A 311 -8.64 13.03 -25.90
N HIS A 312 -8.32 14.19 -25.32
CA HIS A 312 -8.19 14.34 -23.87
C HIS A 312 -9.56 14.42 -23.18
N PRO A 313 -9.77 13.73 -22.04
CA PRO A 313 -10.94 13.95 -21.20
C PRO A 313 -10.89 15.29 -20.45
N ILE A 314 -9.69 15.87 -20.31
CA ILE A 314 -9.41 17.10 -19.56
C ILE A 314 -8.39 17.92 -20.36
N THR A 315 -8.72 19.18 -20.67
CA THR A 315 -7.90 20.04 -21.54
C THR A 315 -6.51 20.29 -20.96
N ASP A 316 -5.45 19.87 -21.65
CA ASP A 316 -4.08 20.30 -21.32
C ASP A 316 -3.79 21.64 -22.02
N ASN A 317 -3.62 22.70 -21.25
CA ASN A 317 -3.28 24.03 -21.74
C ASN A 317 -1.79 24.23 -22.05
N MET A 318 -0.94 23.20 -21.93
CA MET A 318 0.47 23.30 -22.31
C MET A 318 0.63 23.44 -23.83
N TYR A 319 1.13 24.58 -24.28
CA TYR A 319 1.55 24.79 -25.66
C TYR A 319 3.07 24.62 -25.78
N HIS A 320 3.52 23.96 -26.84
CA HIS A 320 4.93 23.89 -27.20
C HIS A 320 5.16 24.88 -28.35
N ILE A 321 5.72 26.05 -28.03
CA ILE A 321 6.17 27.03 -29.03
C ILE A 321 7.66 26.77 -29.29
N ASP A 322 8.01 26.65 -30.56
CA ASP A 322 9.27 26.06 -31.06
C ASP A 322 10.52 26.47 -30.29
N GLY A 323 10.97 25.58 -29.38
CA GLY A 323 12.25 25.65 -28.68
C GLY A 323 12.38 26.68 -27.55
N ALA A 324 11.34 27.43 -27.19
CA ALA A 324 11.48 28.61 -26.32
C ALA A 324 10.91 28.47 -24.89
N LEU A 325 9.59 28.28 -24.73
CA LEU A 325 8.89 28.50 -23.46
C LEU A 325 7.71 27.53 -23.25
N VAL A 326 7.70 26.83 -22.12
CA VAL A 326 6.58 25.97 -21.68
C VAL A 326 5.77 26.68 -20.58
N PHE A 327 4.72 27.41 -20.94
CA PHE A 327 3.87 28.05 -19.93
C PHE A 327 2.95 27.03 -19.24
N SER A 328 2.93 27.02 -17.90
CA SER A 328 1.95 26.29 -17.08
C SER A 328 1.68 27.01 -15.76
N PRO A 329 0.50 26.84 -15.13
CA PRO A 329 0.20 27.43 -13.83
C PRO A 329 1.19 27.00 -12.73
N ALA A 330 1.69 25.76 -12.81
CA ALA A 330 2.72 25.24 -11.91
C ALA A 330 4.04 26.03 -11.95
N HIS A 331 4.43 26.63 -13.09
CA HIS A 331 5.58 27.55 -13.14
C HIS A 331 5.31 28.81 -12.31
N PHE A 332 4.20 29.50 -12.57
CA PHE A 332 3.82 30.74 -11.87
C PHE A 332 3.66 30.53 -10.36
N LEU A 333 3.03 29.43 -9.95
CA LEU A 333 2.85 29.11 -8.53
C LEU A 333 4.19 28.82 -7.83
N ALA A 334 5.20 28.32 -8.53
CA ALA A 334 6.50 28.00 -7.93
C ALA A 334 7.51 29.15 -8.01
N THR A 335 7.35 30.13 -8.91
CA THR A 335 8.07 31.41 -8.82
C THR A 335 7.46 32.37 -7.80
N ALA A 336 6.15 32.28 -7.57
CA ALA A 336 5.47 33.06 -6.52
C ALA A 336 5.75 32.55 -5.09
N ASN A 337 6.03 31.26 -4.90
CA ASN A 337 6.32 30.69 -3.59
C ASN A 337 7.83 30.68 -3.30
N GLN A 338 8.25 31.47 -2.31
CA GLN A 338 9.59 31.39 -1.70
C GLN A 338 9.70 30.15 -0.79
N ASP A 339 9.42 28.95 -1.31
CA ASP A 339 9.41 27.72 -0.51
C ASP A 339 10.80 27.17 -0.18
N GLY A 340 11.85 27.75 -0.75
CA GLY A 340 13.23 27.34 -0.51
C GLY A 340 13.63 26.04 -1.20
N GLY A 341 12.76 25.50 -2.08
CA GLY A 341 13.12 24.39 -2.94
C GLY A 341 14.11 24.80 -4.05
N PRO A 342 14.58 23.83 -4.85
CA PRO A 342 15.40 24.10 -6.03
C PRO A 342 14.68 25.01 -7.03
N PRO A 343 15.43 25.78 -7.83
CA PRO A 343 14.88 26.57 -8.93
C PRO A 343 14.25 25.67 -10.00
N ILE A 344 13.42 26.29 -10.85
CA ILE A 344 12.73 25.61 -11.94
C ILE A 344 13.41 25.93 -13.28
N ASP A 345 13.89 24.90 -13.97
CA ASP A 345 14.13 25.03 -15.41
C ASP A 345 12.79 25.18 -16.14
N TRP A 346 12.75 26.22 -16.98
CA TRP A 346 11.64 26.70 -17.80
C TRP A 346 11.66 26.13 -19.23
N ARG A 347 12.78 25.51 -19.63
CA ARG A 347 12.96 24.83 -20.91
C ARG A 347 12.47 23.39 -20.85
N ALA A 348 12.60 22.75 -19.69
CA ALA A 348 12.17 21.37 -19.49
C ALA A 348 10.65 21.22 -19.44
N VAL A 349 10.15 20.06 -19.87
CA VAL A 349 8.71 19.83 -20.09
C VAL A 349 7.99 19.65 -18.75
N ARG A 350 7.55 20.77 -18.15
CA ARG A 350 6.82 20.77 -16.87
C ARG A 350 5.54 19.98 -16.93
N LEU A 351 5.61 18.81 -16.29
CA LEU A 351 4.54 17.96 -15.76
C LEU A 351 3.21 18.71 -15.59
N ALA A 352 2.12 18.13 -16.10
CA ALA A 352 0.79 18.68 -15.85
C ALA A 352 0.37 18.48 -14.39
N ASP A 353 -0.50 19.38 -13.94
CA ASP A 353 -1.21 19.25 -12.67
C ASP A 353 -1.95 17.90 -12.57
N ARG A 354 -2.17 17.45 -11.34
CA ARG A 354 -2.73 16.11 -11.03
C ARG A 354 -4.09 15.88 -11.68
N GLU A 355 -4.78 16.98 -11.92
CA GLU A 355 -6.08 17.14 -12.54
C GLU A 355 -6.09 16.63 -13.99
N LEU A 356 -5.05 16.90 -14.82
CA LEU A 356 -5.01 16.36 -16.19
C LEU A 356 -5.06 14.83 -16.21
N TRP A 357 -4.28 14.22 -15.32
CA TRP A 357 -4.16 12.78 -15.22
C TRP A 357 -5.35 12.11 -14.53
N ALA A 358 -6.31 12.89 -14.00
CA ALA A 358 -7.36 12.38 -13.11
C ALA A 358 -8.28 11.32 -13.74
N GLN A 359 -8.36 11.29 -15.07
CA GLN A 359 -9.11 10.31 -15.86
C GLN A 359 -8.18 9.61 -16.88
N PRO A 360 -8.41 8.32 -17.20
CA PRO A 360 -7.71 7.66 -18.31
C PRO A 360 -7.95 8.37 -19.65
N CYS A 361 -6.93 8.44 -20.49
CA CYS A 361 -7.03 9.04 -21.83
C CYS A 361 -7.21 7.94 -22.89
N PRO A 362 -8.31 7.94 -23.67
CA PRO A 362 -8.56 6.91 -24.70
C PRO A 362 -7.44 6.79 -25.74
N GLN A 363 -6.80 7.90 -26.10
CA GLN A 363 -5.67 7.88 -27.04
C GLN A 363 -4.40 7.26 -26.44
N CYS A 364 -4.17 7.38 -25.13
CA CYS A 364 -3.10 6.62 -24.47
C CYS A 364 -3.37 5.11 -24.49
N GLU A 365 -4.62 4.70 -24.29
CA GLU A 365 -5.02 3.28 -24.38
C GLU A 365 -4.76 2.74 -25.79
N HIS A 366 -5.18 3.49 -26.81
CA HIS A 366 -4.98 3.14 -28.22
C HIS A 366 -3.48 3.09 -28.62
N GLU A 367 -2.68 4.10 -28.24
CA GLU A 367 -1.26 4.18 -28.61
C GLU A 367 -0.36 3.20 -27.83
N TYR A 368 -0.66 2.91 -26.56
CA TYR A 368 0.26 2.20 -25.66
C TYR A 368 -0.28 0.93 -25.02
N GLY A 369 -1.59 0.65 -25.05
CA GLY A 369 -2.18 -0.52 -24.39
C GLY A 369 -1.50 -1.83 -24.81
N SER A 370 -1.32 -2.04 -26.11
CA SER A 370 -0.71 -3.26 -26.65
C SER A 370 0.81 -3.38 -26.43
N SER A 371 1.53 -2.27 -26.18
CA SER A 371 2.97 -2.32 -25.86
C SER A 371 3.19 -2.52 -24.36
N ILE A 372 2.44 -1.79 -23.52
CA ILE A 372 2.47 -1.92 -22.05
C ILE A 372 2.03 -3.33 -21.64
N GLN A 373 0.92 -3.84 -22.15
CA GLN A 373 0.44 -5.21 -21.86
C GLN A 373 1.50 -6.28 -22.20
N ARG A 374 2.22 -6.11 -23.32
CA ARG A 374 3.30 -7.03 -23.72
C ARG A 374 4.52 -6.91 -22.81
N ALA A 375 4.94 -5.69 -22.48
CA ALA A 375 6.08 -5.41 -21.63
C ALA A 375 5.87 -5.92 -20.19
N GLU A 376 4.74 -5.59 -19.57
CA GLU A 376 4.37 -6.04 -18.22
C GLU A 376 4.22 -7.56 -18.16
N GLY A 377 3.52 -8.16 -19.12
CA GLY A 377 3.38 -9.62 -19.18
C GLY A 377 4.72 -10.34 -19.37
N LEU A 378 5.65 -9.78 -20.17
CA LEU A 378 7.00 -10.32 -20.36
C LEU A 378 7.83 -10.21 -19.07
N ALA A 379 7.85 -9.05 -18.43
CA ALA A 379 8.54 -8.85 -17.16
C ALA A 379 8.00 -9.77 -16.05
N ALA A 380 6.67 -9.91 -15.95
CA ALA A 380 6.03 -10.82 -15.00
C ALA A 380 6.40 -12.29 -15.24
N ARG A 381 6.45 -12.74 -16.51
CA ARG A 381 6.89 -14.10 -16.87
C ARG A 381 8.37 -14.34 -16.53
N ILE A 382 9.26 -13.36 -16.74
CA ILE A 382 10.67 -13.48 -16.37
C ILE A 382 10.82 -13.59 -14.84
N LEU A 383 10.11 -12.76 -14.07
CA LEU A 383 10.10 -12.86 -12.60
C LEU A 383 9.60 -14.23 -12.11
N ALA A 384 8.54 -14.78 -12.73
CA ALA A 384 8.04 -16.13 -12.44
C ALA A 384 8.99 -17.26 -12.86
N ALA A 385 9.88 -17.04 -13.84
CA ALA A 385 10.90 -18.01 -14.21
C ALA A 385 11.98 -18.13 -13.12
N HIS A 386 12.38 -16.99 -12.54
CA HIS A 386 13.34 -16.93 -11.43
C HIS A 386 12.80 -17.52 -10.12
N PHE A 387 11.55 -17.26 -9.76
CA PHE A 387 11.00 -17.59 -8.43
C PHE A 387 9.87 -18.62 -8.46
N GLU A 388 9.96 -19.64 -7.60
CA GLU A 388 8.90 -20.65 -7.40
C GLU A 388 7.75 -20.15 -6.51
N SER A 389 8.08 -19.27 -5.57
CA SER A 389 7.17 -18.71 -4.56
C SER A 389 6.26 -17.61 -5.11
N VAL A 390 6.70 -16.87 -6.14
CA VAL A 390 5.97 -15.71 -6.69
C VAL A 390 4.70 -16.16 -7.41
N LYS A 391 3.56 -15.70 -6.91
CA LYS A 391 2.19 -15.91 -7.43
C LYS A 391 1.61 -14.64 -8.04
N SER A 392 2.14 -13.47 -7.65
CA SER A 392 1.62 -12.15 -8.00
C SER A 392 2.76 -11.16 -8.30
N VAL A 393 2.68 -10.50 -9.44
CA VAL A 393 3.56 -9.41 -9.87
C VAL A 393 2.69 -8.19 -10.20
N SER A 394 3.15 -6.97 -9.91
CA SER A 394 2.45 -5.77 -10.35
C SER A 394 3.38 -4.59 -10.61
N PHE A 395 3.04 -3.80 -11.62
CA PHE A 395 3.79 -2.62 -12.06
C PHE A 395 3.01 -1.33 -11.77
N ALA A 396 3.60 -0.16 -11.97
CA ALA A 396 2.84 1.09 -11.94
C ALA A 396 2.02 1.21 -13.24
N GLY A 397 0.69 1.22 -13.13
CA GLY A 397 -0.21 1.16 -14.29
C GLY A 397 -0.36 2.52 -14.97
N PHE A 398 0.37 2.75 -16.06
CA PHE A 398 0.37 4.04 -16.78
C PHE A 398 -1.02 4.43 -17.31
N LEU A 399 -1.85 3.46 -17.66
CA LEU A 399 -3.19 3.66 -18.23
C LEU A 399 -4.30 3.76 -17.17
N SER A 400 -3.96 3.59 -15.89
CA SER A 400 -4.93 3.66 -14.78
C SER A 400 -5.36 5.09 -14.41
N ASP A 401 -6.49 5.23 -13.70
CA ASP A 401 -6.92 6.51 -13.12
C ASP A 401 -5.78 7.18 -12.33
N ARG A 402 -5.52 8.46 -12.61
CA ARG A 402 -4.40 9.25 -12.02
C ARG A 402 -3.02 8.67 -12.34
N ARG A 403 -2.91 7.61 -13.13
CA ARG A 403 -1.71 6.79 -13.37
C ARG A 403 -1.06 6.27 -12.08
N ILE A 404 -1.84 6.05 -11.02
CA ILE A 404 -1.33 5.62 -9.68
C ILE A 404 -1.83 4.25 -9.21
N ARG A 405 -2.70 3.55 -9.94
CA ARG A 405 -3.08 2.18 -9.55
C ARG A 405 -2.03 1.19 -10.06
N PRO A 406 -1.72 0.12 -9.30
CA PRO A 406 -0.93 -0.99 -9.83
C PRO A 406 -1.64 -1.67 -11.00
N SER A 407 -0.87 -2.14 -11.97
CA SER A 407 -1.31 -3.11 -12.98
C SER A 407 -0.99 -4.52 -12.49
N PRO A 408 -1.98 -5.36 -12.10
CA PRO A 408 -1.72 -6.64 -11.45
C PRO A 408 -1.69 -7.82 -12.43
N TRP A 409 -0.72 -8.70 -12.23
CA TRP A 409 -0.51 -9.93 -13.00
C TRP A 409 -0.41 -11.12 -12.06
N ARG A 410 -1.32 -12.08 -12.22
CA ARG A 410 -1.15 -13.42 -11.63
C ARG A 410 -0.12 -14.16 -12.46
N VAL A 411 0.76 -14.91 -11.82
CA VAL A 411 1.79 -15.68 -12.51
C VAL A 411 1.87 -17.11 -11.98
N GLY A 412 2.47 -17.98 -12.79
CA GLY A 412 2.77 -19.36 -12.42
C GLY A 412 3.74 -19.99 -13.39
N ARG A 413 4.22 -21.17 -13.03
CA ARG A 413 5.21 -21.93 -13.81
C ARG A 413 4.94 -23.43 -13.76
N GLU A 414 5.28 -24.10 -14.85
CA GLU A 414 5.14 -25.54 -15.07
C GLU A 414 6.49 -26.03 -15.62
N LYS A 415 7.03 -27.11 -15.04
CA LYS A 415 8.28 -27.74 -15.49
C LYS A 415 7.97 -29.03 -16.23
N CYS A 416 8.48 -29.16 -17.45
CA CYS A 416 8.27 -30.32 -18.33
C CYS A 416 9.61 -30.93 -18.71
N GLY A 417 10.24 -31.64 -17.76
CA GLY A 417 11.65 -32.04 -17.88
C GLY A 417 12.55 -30.82 -17.67
N GLU A 418 13.49 -30.59 -18.59
CA GLU A 418 14.35 -29.40 -18.60
C GLU A 418 13.62 -28.11 -19.03
N ASP A 419 12.50 -28.24 -19.76
CA ASP A 419 11.73 -27.08 -20.24
C ASP A 419 10.98 -26.39 -19.09
N LEU A 420 11.18 -25.07 -18.97
CA LEU A 420 10.41 -24.21 -18.08
C LEU A 420 9.37 -23.43 -18.88
N VAL A 421 8.09 -23.73 -18.65
CA VAL A 421 6.97 -22.96 -19.19
C VAL A 421 6.43 -22.05 -18.10
N VAL A 422 6.33 -20.76 -18.37
CA VAL A 422 5.75 -19.78 -17.43
C VAL A 422 4.54 -19.09 -18.05
N TRP A 423 3.63 -18.62 -17.20
CA TRP A 423 2.50 -17.81 -17.62
C TRP A 423 2.32 -16.58 -16.75
N ALA A 424 1.75 -15.54 -17.35
CA ALA A 424 1.26 -14.35 -16.67
C ALA A 424 -0.13 -14.00 -17.21
N ASP A 425 -1.06 -13.69 -16.32
CA ASP A 425 -2.46 -13.34 -16.59
C ASP A 425 -2.77 -12.01 -15.89
N GLY A 426 -2.95 -10.95 -16.68
CA GLY A 426 -3.08 -9.58 -16.24
C GLY A 426 -4.54 -9.25 -15.95
N THR A 427 -4.90 -8.98 -14.70
CA THR A 427 -6.31 -8.81 -14.30
C THR A 427 -6.98 -7.55 -14.88
N CYS A 428 -6.18 -6.62 -15.41
CA CYS A 428 -6.66 -5.43 -16.12
C CYS A 428 -6.80 -5.63 -17.64
N TYR A 429 -6.36 -6.78 -18.18
CA TYR A 429 -6.24 -7.02 -19.62
C TYR A 429 -6.96 -8.31 -20.04
N PRO A 430 -8.11 -8.22 -20.75
CA PRO A 430 -8.81 -9.38 -21.30
C PRO A 430 -7.88 -10.25 -22.16
N GLN A 431 -8.03 -11.57 -22.06
CA GLN A 431 -7.28 -12.58 -22.85
C GLN A 431 -5.75 -12.43 -22.78
N SER A 432 -5.22 -11.84 -21.71
CA SER A 432 -3.77 -11.59 -21.55
C SER A 432 -2.96 -12.82 -21.15
N ARG A 433 -3.59 -13.87 -20.60
CA ARG A 433 -2.92 -15.13 -20.25
C ARG A 433 -2.20 -15.74 -21.44
N LYS A 434 -0.87 -15.79 -21.37
CA LYS A 434 -0.01 -16.48 -22.33
C LYS A 434 0.99 -17.38 -21.61
N MET A 435 1.04 -18.65 -22.05
CA MET A 435 2.14 -19.56 -21.74
C MET A 435 3.35 -19.17 -22.59
N GLN A 436 4.58 -19.29 -22.06
CA GLN A 436 5.81 -19.05 -22.81
C GLN A 436 6.92 -19.98 -22.30
N GLN A 437 7.58 -20.69 -23.23
CA GLN A 437 8.82 -21.41 -22.94
C GLN A 437 9.96 -20.41 -22.70
N MET A 438 10.68 -20.62 -21.61
CA MET A 438 11.81 -19.79 -21.17
C MET A 438 13.09 -20.61 -21.24
N VAL A 439 14.14 -20.01 -21.81
CA VAL A 439 15.48 -20.59 -21.85
C VAL A 439 16.36 -19.82 -20.85
N ARG A 440 17.19 -20.55 -20.10
CA ARG A 440 18.19 -19.99 -19.20
C ARG A 440 19.52 -19.77 -19.94
N GLN A 441 20.08 -18.57 -19.82
CA GLN A 441 21.43 -18.26 -20.30
C GLN A 441 22.24 -17.68 -19.13
N GLY A 442 23.17 -18.47 -18.58
CA GLY A 442 23.86 -18.13 -17.33
C GLY A 442 22.86 -17.93 -16.18
N ASP A 443 22.81 -16.73 -15.63
CA ASP A 443 21.86 -16.34 -14.58
C ASP A 443 20.63 -15.57 -15.10
N TRP A 444 20.41 -15.50 -16.41
CA TRP A 444 19.27 -14.80 -17.01
C TRP A 444 18.25 -15.79 -17.62
N TRP A 445 16.98 -15.39 -17.62
CA TRP A 445 15.88 -16.08 -18.32
C TRP A 445 15.33 -15.19 -19.43
N GLN A 446 15.09 -15.77 -20.61
CA GLN A 446 14.45 -15.08 -21.73
C GLN A 446 13.57 -16.03 -22.56
N PRO A 447 12.59 -15.51 -23.33
CA PRO A 447 11.79 -16.33 -24.23
C PRO A 447 12.64 -17.04 -25.29
N LEU A 448 12.29 -18.30 -25.60
CA LEU A 448 12.92 -19.05 -26.70
C LEU A 448 12.90 -18.29 -28.04
N GLN A 449 11.85 -17.50 -28.28
CA GLN A 449 11.63 -16.67 -29.47
C GLN A 449 12.57 -15.46 -29.61
N MET A 450 13.48 -15.21 -28.65
CA MET A 450 14.44 -14.09 -28.67
C MET A 450 15.91 -14.58 -28.83
N ILE A 451 16.11 -15.81 -29.31
CA ILE A 451 17.42 -16.46 -29.47
C ILE A 451 17.78 -16.62 -30.98
N GLN A 452 16.93 -16.12 -31.87
CA GLN A 452 17.08 -16.14 -33.34
C GLN A 452 17.61 -14.80 -33.87
#